data_AF-A8GIM9-F1
#
_entry.id   AF-A8GIM9-F1
#
_cell.length_a   1.000
_cell.length_b   1.000
_cell.length_c   1.000
_cell.angle_alpha   90.00
_cell.angle_beta   90.00
_cell.angle_gamma   90.00
#
_symmetry.space_group_name_H-M   'P 1'
#
loop_
_entity.id
_entity.type
_entity.pdbx_description
1 polymer ?
#
loop_
_entity_poly.entity_id
_entity_poly.type
_entity_poly.pdbx_seq_one_letter_code
_entity_poly.pdbx_strand_id
1 'polypeptide(L)'
;MTLRSNRKLENEKHLKQKKEDVYSVYLDTLSVVYDLKQESHNETKVIILAKSKIEKVKNDIMKLTMLSRLYFPALDGVDMMDAATHVNHLIADICEGRNPKEKKYLDAMHFLNKLNSKIISL
;
A
#
# COMPACT_ATOMS: atom_id res chain seq x y z
N MET A 1 17.57 21.93 31.57
CA MET A 1 16.39 21.44 30.83
C MET A 1 16.85 21.06 29.42
N THR A 2 17.57 19.95 29.22
CA THR A 2 18.55 19.92 28.09
C THR A 2 18.84 18.59 27.39
N LEU A 3 18.57 17.41 27.99
CA LEU A 3 18.79 16.11 27.30
C LEU A 3 17.49 15.35 27.03
N ARG A 4 16.56 15.32 27.99
CA ARG A 4 15.23 14.71 27.81
C ARG A 4 14.39 15.45 26.76
N SER A 5 14.51 16.77 26.67
CA SER A 5 13.76 17.59 25.69
C SER A 5 14.26 17.35 24.26
N ASN A 6 15.58 17.21 24.08
CA ASN A 6 16.17 16.95 22.76
C ASN A 6 15.83 15.54 22.25
N ARG A 7 15.90 14.53 23.12
CA ARG A 7 15.50 13.15 22.76
C ARG A 7 14.01 13.05 22.39
N LYS A 8 13.15 13.80 23.07
CA LYS A 8 11.72 13.85 22.72
C LYS A 8 11.51 14.46 21.33
N LEU A 9 12.19 15.58 21.04
CA LEU A 9 12.12 16.24 19.75
C LEU A 9 12.66 15.38 18.60
N GLU A 10 13.76 14.66 18.83
CA GLU A 10 14.34 13.71 17.86
C GLU A 10 13.38 12.55 17.59
N ASN A 11 12.75 11.99 18.62
CA ASN A 11 11.75 10.94 18.46
C ASN A 11 10.52 11.41 17.68
N GLU A 12 10.04 12.63 17.93
CA GLU A 12 8.92 13.22 17.19
C GLU A 12 9.26 13.42 15.71
N LYS A 13 10.46 13.93 15.40
CA LYS A 13 10.94 14.04 14.01
C LYS A 13 11.06 12.69 13.33
N HIS A 14 11.60 11.69 14.04
CA HIS A 14 11.75 10.34 13.51
C HIS A 14 10.38 9.71 13.21
N LEU A 15 9.41 9.85 14.12
CA LEU A 15 8.06 9.32 13.91
C LEU A 15 7.35 10.02 12.75
N LYS A 16 7.52 11.34 12.61
CA LYS A 16 6.99 12.08 11.46
C LYS A 16 7.55 11.55 10.14
N GLN A 17 8.87 11.34 10.06
CA GLN A 17 9.50 10.75 8.87
C GLN A 17 8.93 9.36 8.57
N LYS A 18 8.70 8.53 9.59
CA LYS A 18 8.11 7.19 9.40
C LYS A 18 6.67 7.26 8.89
N LYS A 19 5.89 8.26 9.30
CA LYS A 19 4.54 8.48 8.77
C LYS A 19 4.58 8.86 7.29
N GLU A 20 5.53 9.70 6.90
CA GLU A 20 5.77 10.05 5.49
C GLU A 20 6.21 8.82 4.68
N ASP A 21 7.09 7.97 5.22
CA ASP A 21 7.49 6.70 4.60
C ASP A 21 6.27 5.80 4.35
N VAL A 22 5.37 5.66 5.34
CA VAL A 22 4.12 4.89 5.21
C VAL A 22 3.23 5.46 4.10
N TYR A 23 3.03 6.78 4.10
CA TYR A 23 2.15 7.43 3.13
C TYR A 23 2.70 7.32 1.71
N SER A 24 4.02 7.44 1.53
CA SER A 24 4.69 7.26 0.25
C SER A 24 4.48 5.85 -0.31
N VAL A 25 4.71 4.82 0.50
CA VAL A 25 4.50 3.41 0.12
C VAL A 25 3.04 3.12 -0.23
N TYR A 26 2.10 3.70 0.54
CA TYR A 26 0.68 3.64 0.25
C TYR A 26 0.33 4.24 -1.12
N LEU A 27 0.81 5.46 -1.40
CA LEU A 27 0.55 6.14 -2.69
C LEU A 27 1.14 5.36 -3.86
N ASP A 28 2.33 4.80 -3.70
CA ASP A 28 2.97 3.95 -4.70
C ASP A 28 2.11 2.72 -5.03
N THR A 29 1.58 2.06 -4.00
CA THR A 29 0.69 0.88 -4.15
C THR A 29 -0.62 1.29 -4.83
N LEU A 30 -1.21 2.40 -4.41
CA LEU A 30 -2.45 2.94 -4.98
C LEU A 30 -2.27 3.29 -6.46
N SER A 31 -1.16 3.94 -6.82
CA SER A 31 -0.83 4.29 -8.20
C SER A 31 -0.81 3.05 -9.09
N VAL A 32 -0.20 1.95 -8.65
CA VAL A 32 -0.17 0.71 -9.43
C VAL A 32 -1.58 0.17 -9.68
N VAL A 33 -2.45 0.17 -8.66
CA VAL A 33 -3.83 -0.30 -8.82
C VAL A 33 -4.61 0.58 -9.81
N TYR A 34 -4.39 1.90 -9.78
CA TYR A 34 -4.97 2.82 -10.76
C TYR A 34 -4.47 2.57 -12.17
N ASP A 35 -3.16 2.42 -12.38
CA ASP A 35 -2.58 2.16 -13.69
C ASP A 35 -3.15 0.86 -14.28
N LEU A 36 -3.26 -0.19 -13.46
CA LEU A 36 -3.86 -1.47 -13.87
C LEU A 36 -5.34 -1.33 -14.22
N LYS A 37 -6.09 -0.48 -13.50
CA LYS A 37 -7.50 -0.22 -13.84
C LYS A 37 -7.63 0.57 -15.13
N GLN A 38 -6.77 1.56 -15.38
CA GLN A 38 -6.81 2.35 -16.61
C GLN A 38 -6.53 1.47 -17.84
N GLU A 39 -5.53 0.60 -17.75
CA GLU A 39 -5.17 -0.31 -18.83
C GLU A 39 -6.05 -1.58 -18.90
N SER A 40 -7.03 -1.75 -18.00
CA SER A 40 -7.85 -2.99 -17.92
C SER A 40 -8.63 -3.33 -19.20
N HIS A 41 -8.83 -2.37 -20.10
CA HIS A 41 -9.47 -2.58 -21.39
C HIS A 41 -8.56 -3.25 -22.43
N ASN A 42 -7.24 -3.28 -22.19
CA ASN A 42 -6.24 -3.89 -23.07
C ASN A 42 -5.50 -5.01 -22.32
N GLU A 43 -5.94 -6.24 -22.56
CA GLU A 43 -5.44 -7.45 -21.89
C GLU A 43 -3.91 -7.59 -21.95
N THR A 44 -3.33 -7.43 -23.13
CA THR A 44 -1.86 -7.55 -23.30
C THR A 44 -1.11 -6.48 -22.51
N LYS A 45 -1.58 -5.22 -22.57
CA LYS A 45 -0.93 -4.11 -21.84
C LYS A 45 -1.03 -4.29 -20.34
N VAL A 46 -2.21 -4.64 -19.81
CA VAL A 46 -2.41 -4.79 -18.37
C VAL A 46 -1.61 -5.97 -17.80
N ILE A 47 -1.45 -7.07 -18.56
CA ILE A 47 -0.59 -8.19 -18.18
C ILE A 47 0.88 -7.78 -18.11
N ILE A 48 1.39 -7.08 -19.14
CA ILE A 48 2.78 -6.60 -19.17
C ILE A 48 3.02 -5.64 -17.99
N LEU A 49 2.08 -4.72 -17.76
CA LEU A 49 2.14 -3.77 -16.65
C LEU A 49 2.18 -4.51 -15.31
N ALA A 50 1.25 -5.44 -15.05
CA ALA A 50 1.21 -6.20 -13.80
C ALA A 50 2.51 -6.98 -13.56
N LYS A 51 3.04 -7.65 -14.59
CA LYS A 51 4.32 -8.38 -14.50
C LYS A 51 5.49 -7.45 -14.19
N SER A 52 5.49 -6.23 -14.71
CA SER A 52 6.53 -5.23 -14.42
C SER A 52 6.43 -4.65 -12.99
N LYS A 53 5.25 -4.71 -12.36
CA LYS A 53 4.98 -4.09 -11.06
C LYS A 53 4.88 -5.08 -9.90
N ILE A 54 4.73 -6.39 -10.14
CA ILE A 54 4.49 -7.39 -9.10
C ILE A 54 5.53 -7.37 -7.98
N GLU A 55 6.82 -7.29 -8.31
CA GLU A 55 7.89 -7.24 -7.30
C GLU A 55 7.90 -5.91 -6.56
N LYS A 56 7.57 -4.80 -7.22
CA LYS A 56 7.40 -3.50 -6.55
C LYS A 56 6.29 -3.60 -5.50
N VAL A 57 5.12 -4.10 -5.88
CA VAL A 57 3.97 -4.18 -4.98
C VAL A 57 4.20 -5.13 -3.82
N LYS A 58 4.86 -6.27 -4.04
CA LYS A 58 5.28 -7.16 -2.94
C LYS A 58 6.21 -6.43 -1.95
N ASN A 59 7.19 -5.70 -2.46
CA ASN A 59 8.11 -4.93 -1.64
C ASN A 59 7.40 -3.80 -0.87
N ASP A 60 6.46 -3.12 -1.50
CA ASP A 60 5.68 -2.04 -0.89
C ASP A 60 4.77 -2.57 0.23
N ILE A 61 4.05 -3.68 -0.02
CA ILE A 61 3.24 -4.35 1.02
C ILE A 61 4.13 -4.80 2.20
N MET A 62 5.30 -5.38 1.92
CA MET A 62 6.24 -5.80 2.96
C MET A 62 6.76 -4.60 3.78
N LYS A 63 7.16 -3.51 3.12
CA LYS A 63 7.61 -2.27 3.78
C LYS A 63 6.50 -1.67 4.64
N LEU A 64 5.29 -1.59 4.10
CA LEU A 64 4.12 -1.11 4.84
C LEU A 64 3.92 -1.97 6.10
N THR A 65 4.01 -3.31 5.98
CA THR A 65 3.84 -4.26 7.09
C THR A 65 4.92 -4.08 8.16
N MET A 66 6.15 -3.82 7.74
CA MET A 66 7.24 -3.55 8.66
C MET A 66 7.04 -2.21 9.38
N LEU A 67 6.69 -1.14 8.66
CA LEU A 67 6.50 0.19 9.23
C LEU A 67 5.33 0.26 10.20
N SER A 68 4.21 -0.36 9.86
CA SER A 68 3.04 -0.49 10.75
C SER A 68 3.41 -1.21 12.05
N ARG A 69 4.03 -2.38 11.98
CA ARG A 69 4.41 -3.15 13.19
C ARG A 69 5.39 -2.42 14.09
N LEU A 70 6.37 -1.72 13.52
CA LEU A 70 7.44 -1.08 14.31
C LEU A 70 7.07 0.29 14.86
N TYR A 71 6.29 1.08 14.13
CA TYR A 71 6.08 2.50 14.44
C TYR A 71 4.60 2.86 14.60
N PHE A 72 3.69 2.15 13.93
CA PHE A 72 2.26 2.49 13.88
C PHE A 72 1.38 1.25 14.08
N PRO A 73 1.42 0.60 15.25
CA PRO A 73 0.69 -0.64 15.48
C PRO A 73 -0.83 -0.49 15.31
N ALA A 74 -1.37 0.73 15.35
CA ALA A 74 -2.77 1.02 15.01
C ALA A 74 -3.12 0.74 13.53
N LEU A 75 -2.12 0.70 12.64
CA LEU A 75 -2.28 0.25 11.25
C LEU A 75 -2.24 -1.26 11.11
N ASP A 76 -1.56 -1.97 12.02
CA ASP A 76 -1.47 -3.42 11.98
C ASP A 76 -2.84 -4.01 12.34
N GLY A 77 -3.43 -4.76 11.42
CA GLY A 77 -4.77 -5.30 11.58
C GLY A 77 -5.53 -5.52 10.28
N VAL A 78 -6.83 -5.77 10.42
CA VAL A 78 -7.71 -6.27 9.34
C VAL A 78 -7.64 -5.40 8.08
N ASP A 79 -7.79 -4.08 8.18
CA ASP A 79 -7.81 -3.22 6.98
C ASP A 79 -6.52 -3.27 6.16
N MET A 80 -5.37 -3.43 6.82
CA MET A 80 -4.09 -3.55 6.16
C MET A 80 -3.92 -4.92 5.49
N MET A 81 -4.30 -5.98 6.21
CA MET A 81 -4.29 -7.34 5.66
C MET A 81 -5.25 -7.46 4.49
N ASP A 82 -6.42 -6.85 4.56
CA ASP A 82 -7.41 -6.81 3.49
C ASP A 82 -6.85 -6.06 2.27
N ALA A 83 -6.30 -4.85 2.47
CA ALA A 83 -5.68 -4.09 1.38
C ALA A 83 -4.57 -4.88 0.68
N ALA A 84 -3.66 -5.48 1.46
CA ALA A 84 -2.60 -6.33 0.93
C ALA A 84 -3.14 -7.55 0.17
N THR A 85 -4.15 -8.23 0.73
CA THR A 85 -4.78 -9.41 0.12
C THR A 85 -5.43 -9.08 -1.21
N HIS A 86 -6.25 -8.03 -1.25
CA HIS A 86 -6.97 -7.64 -2.46
C HIS A 86 -6.03 -7.16 -3.56
N VAL A 87 -4.99 -6.40 -3.22
CA VAL A 87 -3.97 -5.95 -4.18
C VAL A 87 -3.17 -7.13 -4.73
N ASN A 88 -2.70 -8.04 -3.86
CA ASN A 88 -1.94 -9.22 -4.29
C ASN A 88 -2.76 -10.14 -5.18
N HIS A 89 -4.02 -10.40 -4.82
CA HIS A 89 -4.91 -11.21 -5.65
C HIS A 89 -5.19 -10.57 -7.00
N LEU A 90 -5.45 -9.26 -7.04
CA LEU A 90 -5.66 -8.54 -8.30
C LEU A 90 -4.46 -8.69 -9.24
N ILE A 91 -3.25 -8.43 -8.74
CA ILE A 91 -2.03 -8.52 -9.55
C ILE A 91 -1.74 -9.96 -9.96
N ALA A 92 -1.91 -10.93 -9.07
CA ALA A 92 -1.70 -12.34 -9.38
C ALA A 92 -2.65 -12.81 -10.49
N ASP A 93 -3.94 -12.50 -10.38
CA ASP A 93 -4.92 -12.85 -11.42
C ASP A 93 -4.54 -12.25 -12.78
N ILE A 94 -4.16 -10.97 -12.83
CA ILE A 94 -3.72 -10.32 -14.07
C ILE A 94 -2.44 -11.00 -14.61
N CYS A 95 -1.45 -11.26 -13.76
CA CYS A 95 -0.21 -11.91 -14.17
C CYS A 95 -0.41 -13.31 -14.73
N GLU A 96 -1.42 -14.03 -14.25
CA GLU A 96 -1.87 -15.33 -14.75
C GLU A 96 -2.70 -15.26 -16.04
N GLY A 97 -2.94 -14.05 -16.58
CA GLY A 97 -3.75 -13.85 -17.77
C GLY A 97 -5.25 -14.00 -17.52
N ARG A 98 -5.69 -13.95 -16.25
CA ARG A 98 -7.12 -13.92 -15.92
C ARG A 98 -7.58 -12.47 -16.05
N ASN A 99 -8.61 -12.22 -16.83
CA ASN A 99 -9.22 -10.90 -16.93
C ASN A 99 -10.05 -10.59 -15.66
N PRO A 100 -9.58 -9.73 -14.73
CA PRO A 100 -10.30 -9.49 -13.50
C PRO A 100 -11.57 -8.69 -13.79
N LYS A 101 -12.70 -9.12 -13.22
CA LYS A 101 -13.93 -8.32 -13.27
C LYS A 101 -13.68 -6.96 -12.62
N GLU A 102 -14.38 -5.94 -13.09
CA GLU A 102 -14.34 -4.57 -12.54
C GLU A 102 -14.42 -4.53 -11.01
N LYS A 103 -15.24 -5.41 -10.42
CA LYS A 103 -15.35 -5.57 -8.97
C LYS A 103 -14.00 -5.78 -8.26
N LYS A 104 -13.06 -6.55 -8.80
CA LYS A 104 -11.76 -6.82 -8.14
C LYS A 104 -10.90 -5.56 -8.04
N TYR A 105 -10.93 -4.71 -9.06
CA TYR A 105 -10.25 -3.40 -9.01
C TYR A 105 -10.89 -2.48 -7.97
N LEU A 106 -12.22 -2.42 -7.95
CA LEU A 106 -12.97 -1.61 -6.99
C LEU A 106 -12.75 -2.09 -5.55
N ASP A 107 -12.72 -3.40 -5.32
CA ASP A 107 -12.41 -3.98 -4.01
C ASP A 107 -10.99 -3.58 -3.56
N ALA A 108 -9.98 -3.72 -4.41
CA ALA A 108 -8.61 -3.31 -4.10
C ALA A 108 -8.52 -1.80 -3.76
N MET A 109 -9.17 -0.94 -4.55
CA MET A 109 -9.24 0.50 -4.27
C MET A 109 -10.01 0.81 -2.98
N HIS A 110 -11.10 0.11 -2.69
CA HIS A 110 -11.91 0.30 -1.48
C HIS A 110 -11.10 0.02 -0.22
N PHE A 111 -10.38 -1.10 -0.16
CA PHE A 111 -9.55 -1.43 1.00
C PHE A 111 -8.32 -0.52 1.13
N LEU A 112 -7.72 -0.09 0.02
CA LEU A 112 -6.69 0.95 0.05
C LEU A 112 -7.24 2.28 0.60
N ASN A 113 -8.46 2.67 0.25
CA ASN A 113 -9.10 3.87 0.80
C ASN A 113 -9.39 3.75 2.30
N LYS A 114 -9.81 2.58 2.79
CA LYS A 114 -9.93 2.33 4.24
C LYS A 114 -8.59 2.47 4.96
N LEU A 115 -7.53 1.91 4.38
CA LEU A 115 -6.17 2.05 4.90
C LEU A 115 -5.74 3.52 4.93
N ASN A 116 -6.05 4.31 3.90
CA ASN A 116 -5.77 5.74 3.87
C ASN A 116 -6.40 6.48 5.05
N SER A 117 -7.67 6.22 5.35
CA SER A 117 -8.35 6.83 6.50
C SER A 117 -7.62 6.56 7.81
N LYS A 118 -7.06 5.35 7.97
CA LYS A 118 -6.22 5.01 9.12
C LYS A 118 -4.87 5.72 9.11
N ILE A 119 -4.19 5.79 7.97
CA ILE A 119 -2.90 6.50 7.85
C ILE A 119 -3.04 7.98 8.19
N ILE A 120 -4.12 8.62 7.74
CA ILE A 120 -4.42 10.02 8.05
C ILE A 120 -4.62 10.21 9.55
N SER A 121 -5.24 9.24 10.24
CA SER A 121 -5.53 9.29 11.68
C SER A 121 -4.34 9.04 12.63
N LEU A 122 -3.16 8.67 12.11
CA LEU A 122 -1.92 8.50 12.89
C LEU A 122 -1.39 9.83 13.45
#